data_AF-A0A942C5G7-F1
#
_entry.id   AF-A0A942C5G7-F1
#
_cell.length_a   1.000
_cell.length_b   1.000
_cell.length_c   1.000
_cell.angle_alpha   90.00
_cell.angle_beta   90.00
_cell.angle_gamma   90.00
#
_symmetry.space_group_name_H-M   'P 1'
#
loop_
_entity.id
_entity.type
_entity.pdbx_description
1 polymer ?
#
loop_
_entity_poly.entity_id
_entity_poly.type
_entity_poly.pdbx_seq_one_letter_code
_entity_poly.pdbx_strand_id
1 'polypeptide(L)'
;MKLRIKGNTIRLRLTQSEVSTVGAGGRVQELTLFGPQAQFCYVLEAVDSSNLEADYSNNTLTIRVPRTMAQDWASTELVGLSTEQKIAENVSLQLIIEKDFACLSPRGEEDVDTFAHPLSGQTTC
;
A
#
# COMPACT_ATOMS: atom_id res chain seq x y z
N MET A 1 -0.53 -2.93 -7.58
CA MET A 1 -0.18 -2.17 -6.35
C MET A 1 1.06 -1.36 -6.65
N LYS A 2 1.18 -0.11 -6.18
CA LYS A 2 2.36 0.74 -6.46
C LYS A 2 3.26 0.84 -5.23
N LEU A 3 4.54 0.52 -5.39
CA LEU A 3 5.58 0.71 -4.37
C LEU A 3 6.41 1.96 -4.67
N ARG A 4 6.63 2.78 -3.64
CA ARG A 4 7.58 3.90 -3.66
C ARG A 4 8.50 3.82 -2.45
N ILE A 5 9.81 3.94 -2.70
CA ILE A 5 10.84 4.03 -1.66
C ILE A 5 11.52 5.40 -1.76
N LYS A 6 11.68 6.11 -0.64
CA LYS A 6 12.44 7.36 -0.57
C LYS A 6 13.18 7.43 0.77
N GLY A 7 14.51 7.25 0.74
CA GLY A 7 15.26 7.10 1.99
C GLY A 7 14.71 5.94 2.81
N ASN A 8 14.59 6.11 4.13
CA ASN A 8 14.01 5.08 5.02
C ASN A 8 12.48 5.19 5.12
N THR A 9 11.82 5.35 3.98
CA THR A 9 10.37 5.42 3.88
C THR A 9 9.87 4.52 2.78
N ILE A 10 8.94 3.64 3.14
CA ILE A 10 8.20 2.79 2.21
C ILE A 10 6.77 3.32 2.12
N ARG A 11 6.30 3.48 0.90
CA ARG A 11 4.92 3.85 0.61
C ARG A 11 4.30 2.85 -0.36
N LEU A 12 3.15 2.30 0.00
CA LEU A 12 2.28 1.55 -0.88
C LEU A 12 1.07 2.39 -1.26
N ARG A 13 0.67 2.30 -2.53
CA ARG A 13 -0.62 2.80 -3.02
C ARG A 13 -1.40 1.67 -3.65
N LEU A 14 -2.64 1.49 -3.20
CA LEU A 14 -3.50 0.38 -3.58
C LEU A 14 -4.72 0.85 -4.37
N THR A 15 -5.01 0.14 -5.45
CA THR A 15 -6.25 0.24 -6.23
C THR A 15 -7.48 -0.16 -5.42
N GLN A 16 -8.69 0.12 -5.93
CA GLN A 16 -9.92 -0.21 -5.19
C GLN A 16 -10.04 -1.73 -4.96
N SER A 17 -9.77 -2.54 -5.98
CA SER A 17 -9.80 -4.01 -5.86
C SER A 17 -8.80 -4.55 -4.83
N GLU A 18 -7.62 -3.94 -4.76
CA GLU A 18 -6.58 -4.34 -3.79
C GLU A 18 -6.97 -3.96 -2.36
N VAL A 19 -7.52 -2.76 -2.16
CA VAL A 19 -8.04 -2.33 -0.86
C VAL A 19 -9.16 -3.27 -0.40
N SER A 20 -10.07 -3.63 -1.31
CA SER A 20 -11.15 -4.59 -1.01
C SER A 20 -10.59 -5.95 -0.61
N THR A 21 -9.60 -6.46 -1.34
CA THR A 21 -8.94 -7.74 -1.05
C THR A 21 -8.28 -7.75 0.33
N VAL A 22 -7.51 -6.70 0.66
CA VAL A 22 -6.83 -6.59 1.96
C VAL A 22 -7.85 -6.37 3.10
N GLY A 23 -8.87 -5.55 2.87
CA GLY A 23 -9.96 -5.31 3.83
C GLY A 23 -10.79 -6.55 4.15
N ALA A 24 -10.90 -7.49 3.21
CA ALA A 24 -11.51 -8.80 3.43
C ALA A 24 -10.59 -9.80 4.17
N GLY A 25 -9.42 -9.36 4.65
CA GLY A 25 -8.45 -10.23 5.32
C GLY A 25 -7.50 -10.97 4.36
N GLY A 26 -7.44 -10.54 3.10
CA GLY A 26 -6.63 -11.15 2.05
C GLY A 26 -5.20 -10.64 1.95
N ARG A 27 -4.57 -10.98 0.82
CA ARG A 27 -3.17 -10.68 0.50
C ARG A 27 -3.07 -10.22 -0.95
N VAL A 28 -2.33 -9.14 -1.18
CA VAL A 28 -1.96 -8.66 -2.51
C VAL A 28 -0.44 -8.69 -2.65
N GLN A 29 0.03 -9.05 -3.84
CA GLN A 29 1.46 -9.20 -4.11
C GLN A 29 1.80 -8.73 -5.51
N GLU A 30 3.04 -8.28 -5.67
CA GLU A 30 3.61 -7.88 -6.94
C GLU A 30 5.01 -8.47 -7.08
N LEU A 31 5.40 -8.74 -8.32
CA LEU A 31 6.67 -9.37 -8.65
C LEU A 31 7.34 -8.65 -9.81
N THR A 32 8.55 -8.15 -9.58
CA THR A 32 9.42 -7.62 -10.62
C THR A 32 10.52 -8.62 -10.92
N LEU A 33 10.63 -9.02 -12.19
CA LEU A 33 11.65 -9.95 -12.68
C LEU A 33 12.79 -9.17 -13.33
N PHE A 34 14.02 -9.43 -12.87
CA PHE A 34 15.27 -8.87 -13.41
C PHE A 34 16.13 -9.93 -14.12
N GLY A 35 15.74 -11.21 -14.04
CA GLY A 35 16.42 -12.33 -14.67
C GLY A 35 15.97 -13.67 -14.07
N PRO A 36 16.55 -14.80 -14.50
CA PRO A 36 16.09 -16.14 -14.11
C PRO A 36 16.12 -16.43 -12.60
N GLN A 37 16.99 -15.75 -11.85
CA GLN A 37 17.13 -15.89 -10.39
C GLN A 37 17.12 -14.54 -9.66
N ALA A 38 16.87 -13.46 -10.39
CA ALA A 38 16.87 -12.10 -9.86
C ALA A 38 15.44 -11.59 -9.89
N GLN A 39 14.80 -11.56 -8.73
CA GLN A 39 13.43 -11.10 -8.57
C GLN A 39 13.29 -10.24 -7.33
N PHE A 40 12.34 -9.33 -7.37
CA PHE A 40 11.94 -8.54 -6.23
C PHE A 40 10.43 -8.68 -6.04
N CYS A 41 10.01 -9.17 -4.89
CA CYS A 41 8.61 -9.32 -4.53
C CYS A 41 8.25 -8.33 -3.42
N TYR A 42 7.04 -7.81 -3.48
CA TYR A 42 6.48 -7.05 -2.37
C TYR A 42 5.01 -7.39 -2.15
N VAL A 43 4.63 -7.42 -0.89
CA VAL A 43 3.39 -8.01 -0.41
C VAL A 43 2.76 -7.07 0.62
N LEU A 44 1.45 -6.90 0.54
CA LEU A 44 0.64 -6.43 1.65
C LEU A 44 -0.35 -7.53 2.04
N GLU A 45 -0.31 -7.95 3.31
CA GLU A 45 -1.20 -8.99 3.83
C GLU A 45 -1.89 -8.56 5.13
N ALA A 46 -3.16 -8.89 5.24
CA ALA A 46 -3.93 -8.70 6.46
C ALA A 46 -3.79 -9.93 7.36
N VAL A 47 -3.24 -9.72 8.56
CA VAL A 47 -2.91 -10.80 9.52
C VAL A 47 -3.49 -10.49 10.89
N ASP A 48 -3.61 -11.53 11.72
CA ASP A 48 -3.97 -11.38 13.13
C ASP A 48 -2.72 -10.92 13.92
N SER A 49 -2.30 -9.68 13.71
CA SER A 49 -1.20 -9.01 14.43
C SER A 49 -1.71 -7.80 15.21
N SER A 50 -0.89 -7.30 16.13
CA SER A 50 -1.18 -6.06 16.87
C SER A 50 -0.74 -4.80 16.13
N ASN A 51 0.33 -4.91 15.32
CA ASN A 51 1.00 -3.76 14.73
C ASN A 51 1.07 -3.87 13.21
N LEU A 52 1.02 -2.71 12.56
CA LEU A 52 1.45 -2.55 11.18
C LEU A 52 2.98 -2.60 11.14
N GLU A 53 3.54 -3.53 10.39
CA GLU A 53 4.99 -3.76 10.33
C GLU A 53 5.43 -4.24 8.94
N ALA A 54 6.71 -4.10 8.66
CA ALA A 54 7.38 -4.57 7.46
C ALA A 54 8.55 -5.48 7.83
N ASP A 55 8.67 -6.59 7.09
CA ASP A 55 9.79 -7.50 7.10
C ASP A 55 10.40 -7.61 5.70
N TYR A 56 11.70 -7.88 5.63
CA TYR A 56 12.37 -8.18 4.36
C TYR A 56 13.19 -9.45 4.47
N SER A 57 12.74 -10.49 3.78
CA SER A 57 13.39 -11.80 3.76
C SER A 57 13.18 -12.47 2.40
N ASN A 58 14.13 -13.30 1.94
CA ASN A 58 14.02 -14.06 0.69
C ASN A 58 13.59 -13.20 -0.54
N ASN A 59 14.21 -12.04 -0.73
CA ASN A 59 13.89 -11.07 -1.78
C ASN A 59 12.43 -10.58 -1.80
N THR A 60 11.77 -10.63 -0.64
CA THR A 60 10.37 -10.28 -0.48
C THR A 60 10.21 -9.26 0.63
N LEU A 61 9.70 -8.08 0.28
CA LEU A 61 9.20 -7.10 1.24
C LEU A 61 7.78 -7.48 1.65
N THR A 62 7.57 -7.88 2.89
CA THR A 62 6.24 -8.23 3.41
C THR A 62 5.78 -7.17 4.39
N ILE A 63 4.70 -6.47 4.05
CA ILE A 63 4.03 -5.55 4.95
C ILE A 63 2.79 -6.25 5.52
N ARG A 64 2.69 -6.29 6.85
CA ARG A 64 1.61 -6.94 7.58
C ARG A 64 0.76 -5.89 8.25
N VAL A 65 -0.53 -5.88 7.93
CA VAL A 65 -1.52 -4.98 8.54
C VAL A 65 -2.46 -5.78 9.44
N PRO A 66 -2.75 -5.33 10.67
CA PRO A 66 -3.78 -5.97 11.50
C PRO A 66 -5.12 -6.05 10.76
N ARG A 67 -5.79 -7.20 10.81
CA ARG A 67 -7.08 -7.39 10.10
C ARG A 67 -8.13 -6.33 10.42
N THR A 68 -8.26 -5.95 11.69
CA THR A 68 -9.19 -4.91 12.12
C THR A 68 -8.86 -3.57 11.47
N MET A 69 -7.58 -3.18 11.47
CA MET A 69 -7.10 -1.96 10.84
C MET A 69 -7.30 -1.97 9.31
N ALA A 70 -7.08 -3.12 8.66
CA ALA A 70 -7.33 -3.29 7.23
C ALA A 70 -8.82 -3.16 6.89
N GLN A 71 -9.69 -3.79 7.67
CA GLN A 71 -11.14 -3.73 7.50
C GLN A 71 -11.67 -2.31 7.70
N ASP A 72 -11.22 -1.62 8.75
CA ASP A 72 -11.60 -0.23 9.03
C ASP A 72 -11.12 0.70 7.92
N TRP A 73 -9.88 0.55 7.45
CA TRP A 73 -9.35 1.35 6.35
C TRP A 73 -10.11 1.14 5.03
N ALA A 74 -10.48 -0.11 4.73
CA ALA A 74 -11.23 -0.44 3.51
C ALA A 74 -12.70 0.03 3.55
N SER A 75 -13.32 0.04 4.72
CA SER A 75 -14.76 0.34 4.89
C SER A 75 -15.07 1.81 5.19
N THR A 76 -14.05 2.65 5.40
CA THR A 76 -14.21 4.06 5.76
C THR A 76 -13.60 5.00 4.71
N GLU A 77 -13.84 6.31 4.87
CA GLU A 77 -13.19 7.36 4.09
C GLU A 77 -11.71 7.57 4.44
N LEU A 78 -11.13 6.71 5.28
CA LEU A 78 -9.71 6.79 5.64
C LEU A 78 -8.86 6.63 4.38
N VAL A 79 -8.05 7.65 4.08
CA VAL A 79 -7.19 7.71 2.90
C VAL A 79 -6.01 6.75 3.00
N GLY A 80 -5.44 6.58 4.20
CA GLY A 80 -4.26 5.76 4.40
C GLY A 80 -3.94 5.47 5.86
N LEU A 81 -2.99 4.58 6.05
CA LEU A 81 -2.41 4.15 7.30
C LEU A 81 -0.94 4.58 7.33
N SER A 82 -0.45 5.01 8.49
CA SER A 82 0.97 5.32 8.67
C SER A 82 1.46 4.82 10.03
N THR A 83 2.71 4.36 10.05
CA THR A 83 3.37 3.95 11.28
C THR A 83 4.88 4.14 11.15
N GLU A 84 5.54 4.27 12.28
CA GLU A 84 6.99 4.30 12.40
C GLU A 84 7.45 3.01 13.08
N GLN A 85 8.12 2.14 12.33
CA GLN A 85 8.67 0.90 12.86
C GLN A 85 10.09 1.14 13.36
N LYS A 86 10.31 0.97 14.66
CA LYS A 86 11.65 1.05 15.24
C LYS A 86 12.51 -0.13 14.79
N ILE A 87 13.70 0.16 14.27
CA ILE A 87 14.68 -0.84 13.83
C ILE A 87 15.84 -0.95 14.82
N ALA A 88 16.36 0.19 15.27
CA ALA A 88 17.45 0.27 16.25
C ALA A 88 17.34 1.57 17.06
N GLU A 89 18.34 1.85 17.91
CA GLU A 89 18.46 3.14 18.57
C GLU A 89 18.60 4.26 17.52
N ASN A 90 17.68 5.22 17.51
CA ASN A 90 17.60 6.33 16.56
C ASN A 90 17.44 5.94 15.07
N VAL A 91 17.05 4.70 14.78
CA VAL A 91 16.75 4.24 13.41
C VAL A 91 15.35 3.69 13.34
N SER A 92 14.53 4.28 12.49
CA SER A 92 13.14 3.92 12.27
C SER A 92 12.79 3.90 10.79
N LEU A 93 11.94 2.95 10.41
CA LEU A 93 11.38 2.81 9.08
C LEU A 93 9.99 3.44 9.06
N GLN A 94 9.80 4.43 8.20
CA GLN A 94 8.48 5.02 7.99
C GLN A 94 7.68 4.16 6.99
N LEU A 95 6.51 3.68 7.42
CA LEU A 95 5.57 2.95 6.58
C LEU A 95 4.34 3.80 6.30
N ILE A 96 3.90 3.82 5.04
CA ILE A 96 2.72 4.54 4.59
C ILE A 96 1.94 3.64 3.62
N ILE A 97 0.67 3.40 3.87
CA ILE A 97 -0.24 2.66 2.98
C ILE A 97 -1.37 3.61 2.61
N GLU A 98 -1.59 3.88 1.33
CA GLU A 98 -2.58 4.85 0.86
C GLU A 98 -3.50 4.20 -0.19
N LYS A 99 -4.75 4.66 -0.27
CA LYS A 99 -5.62 4.45 -1.41
C LYS A 99 -5.03 5.16 -2.63
N ASP A 100 -5.02 4.51 -3.78
CA ASP A 100 -4.52 5.08 -5.04
C ASP A 100 -5.62 5.89 -5.70
N PHE A 101 -5.53 7.21 -5.62
CA PHE A 101 -6.49 8.12 -6.24
C PHE A 101 -6.11 8.43 -7.68
N ALA A 102 -7.11 8.46 -8.56
CA ALA A 102 -6.99 8.85 -9.96
C ALA A 102 -6.28 10.20 -10.06
N CYS A 103 -5.39 10.34 -11.04
CA CYS A 103 -4.82 11.65 -11.35
C CYS A 103 -5.85 12.55 -12.04
N LEU A 104 -5.76 13.87 -11.83
CA LEU A 104 -6.61 14.87 -12.52
C LEU A 104 -6.45 14.86 -14.05
N SER A 105 -5.37 14.27 -14.56
CA SER A 105 -5.14 14.02 -15.98
C SER A 105 -5.06 12.51 -16.19
N PRO A 106 -6.14 11.86 -16.69
CA PRO A 106 -6.21 10.42 -16.79
C PRO A 106 -5.18 9.87 -17.79
N ARG A 107 -4.52 8.76 -17.44
CA ARG A 107 -3.45 8.08 -18.18
C ARG A 107 -3.91 6.76 -18.80
N GLY A 108 -5.15 6.70 -19.26
CA GLY A 108 -5.70 5.51 -19.93
C GLY A 108 -6.03 4.40 -18.92
N GLU A 109 -5.60 3.16 -19.21
CA GLU A 109 -6.03 1.96 -18.46
C GLU A 109 -5.55 1.91 -17.00
N GLU A 110 -4.49 2.63 -16.64
CA GLU A 110 -3.94 2.65 -15.28
C GLU A 110 -4.85 3.30 -14.24
N ASP A 111 -5.82 4.12 -14.66
CA ASP A 111 -6.73 4.84 -13.76
C ASP A 111 -8.10 4.14 -13.58
N VAL A 112 -8.37 3.05 -14.29
CA VAL A 112 -9.69 2.38 -14.30
C VAL A 112 -10.07 1.81 -12.93
N ASP A 113 -9.10 1.37 -12.14
CA ASP A 113 -9.28 0.78 -10.79
C ASP A 113 -8.75 1.70 -9.66
N THR A 114 -8.73 3.01 -9.90
CA THR A 114 -8.27 4.00 -8.91
C THR A 114 -9.45 4.68 -8.22
N PHE A 115 -9.26 5.17 -6.99
CA PHE A 115 -10.28 5.93 -6.25
C PHE A 115 -10.52 7.30 -6.91
N ALA A 116 -11.76 7.78 -6.91
CA ALA A 116 -12.07 9.10 -7.47
C ALA A 116 -11.32 10.21 -6.73
N HIS A 117 -10.61 11.07 -7.46
CA HIS A 117 -9.84 12.15 -6.86
C HIS A 117 -10.76 13.08 -6.03
N PRO A 118 -10.42 13.46 -4.78
CA PRO A 118 -11.30 14.27 -3.93
C PRO A 118 -11.69 15.64 -4.53
N LEU A 119 -10.91 16.14 -5.48
CA LEU A 119 -11.13 17.42 -6.18
C LEU A 119 -11.81 17.30 -7.56
N SER A 120 -12.21 16.10 -8.02
CA SER A 120 -12.76 15.90 -9.37
C SER A 120 -14.17 16.49 -9.60
N GLY A 121 -14.65 17.34 -8.69
CA GLY A 121 -15.95 18.02 -8.76
C GLY A 121 -15.92 19.54 -8.59
N GLN A 122 -14.74 20.17 -8.49
CA GLN A 122 -14.65 21.63 -8.46
C GLN A 122 -14.53 22.20 -9.88
N THR A 123 -15.67 22.29 -10.57
CA THR A 123 -15.80 23.21 -11.70
C THR A 123 -15.70 24.63 -11.15
N THR A 124 -14.54 25.25 -11.25
CA THR A 124 -14.44 26.71 -11.11
C THR A 124 -15.23 27.34 -12.26
N CYS A 125 -16.38 27.93 -11.92
CA CYS A 125 -17.08 28.89 -12.77
C CYS A 125 -16.30 30.21 -12.84
#